data_AF-A0A0A7PMD9-F1
#
_entry.id   AF-A0A0A7PMD9-F1
#
_cell.length_a   1.000
_cell.length_b   1.000
_cell.length_c   1.000
_cell.angle_alpha   90.00
_cell.angle_beta   90.00
_cell.angle_gamma   90.00
#
_symmetry.space_group_name_H-M   'P 1'
#
loop_
_entity.id
_entity.type
_entity.pdbx_description
1 polymer ?
#
loop_
_entity_poly.entity_id
_entity_poly.type
_entity_poly.pdbx_seq_one_letter_code
_entity_poly.pdbx_strand_id
1 'polypeptide(L)'
;MKLEISASLNYRLSEPVDLMLQIEAANGHGQRVLETSLDVGAPEFVARVPAADGICEPIWLRAEGSLRAEYRALVEVDRPDTDFRSLAAVPLHRLPAEAIPYLNESRYCPSNKFHAFVERRFGDHDGGAKIGRMRDWIESRFTYVSGSSDAETGALDSFVERRGVCRDYAHVMIALARAAHIPARMASAYALRVTPQDFHAVAEVYLDGDWHLVDATGMARASEMARICVGRDAADISFLTAYRDIAFVSQSVKVERVEG
;
A
#
# COMPACT_ATOMS: atom_id res chain seq x y z
N MET A 1 3.62 -9.70 -17.13
CA MET A 1 5.01 -9.77 -16.58
C MET A 1 5.02 -10.81 -15.48
N LYS A 2 6.11 -11.58 -15.29
CA LYS A 2 6.23 -12.50 -14.15
C LYS A 2 7.28 -11.97 -13.16
N LEU A 3 6.92 -11.99 -11.88
CA LEU A 3 7.73 -11.53 -10.75
C LEU A 3 8.00 -12.71 -9.82
N GLU A 4 9.27 -13.00 -9.58
CA GLU A 4 9.70 -13.86 -8.48
C GLU A 4 9.91 -13.00 -7.24
N ILE A 5 9.26 -13.38 -6.14
CA ILE A 5 9.20 -12.61 -4.90
C ILE A 5 9.70 -13.49 -3.77
N SER A 6 10.54 -12.93 -2.90
CA SER A 6 10.85 -13.52 -1.60
C SER A 6 10.83 -12.46 -0.51
N ALA A 7 10.23 -12.76 0.64
CA ALA A 7 10.23 -11.90 1.81
C ALA A 7 10.51 -12.70 3.08
N SER A 8 11.34 -12.16 3.98
CA SER A 8 11.68 -12.74 5.27
C SER A 8 11.44 -11.71 6.36
N LEU A 9 10.66 -12.07 7.38
CA LEU A 9 10.41 -11.28 8.58
C LEU A 9 10.84 -12.09 9.80
N ASN A 10 11.76 -11.56 10.60
CA ASN A 10 12.27 -12.20 11.81
C ASN A 10 12.12 -11.29 13.02
N TYR A 11 11.43 -11.78 14.04
CA TYR A 11 11.19 -11.09 15.30
C TYR A 11 11.37 -12.01 16.49
N ARG A 12 11.81 -11.44 17.62
CA ARG A 12 11.82 -12.12 18.92
C ARG A 12 10.58 -11.73 19.71
N LEU A 13 9.96 -12.73 20.33
CA LEU A 13 8.73 -12.61 21.11
C LEU A 13 9.07 -13.02 22.55
N SER A 14 9.08 -12.08 23.49
CA SER A 14 9.44 -12.36 24.90
C SER A 14 8.35 -13.06 25.70
N GLU A 15 7.15 -13.10 25.16
CA GLU A 15 5.95 -13.72 25.71
C GLU A 15 5.08 -14.22 24.54
N PRO A 16 3.99 -14.98 24.78
CA PRO A 16 3.02 -15.29 23.75
C PRO A 16 2.35 -14.03 23.19
N VAL A 17 2.42 -13.82 21.87
CA VAL A 17 1.89 -12.64 21.18
C VAL A 17 0.89 -13.06 20.10
N ASP A 18 -0.26 -12.40 20.07
CA ASP A 18 -1.17 -12.43 18.94
C ASP A 18 -0.67 -11.46 17.87
N LEU A 19 -0.62 -11.93 16.62
CA LEU A 19 -0.02 -11.25 15.48
C LEU A 19 -0.97 -11.33 14.28
N MET A 20 -1.00 -10.26 13.48
CA MET A 20 -1.66 -10.25 12.18
C MET A 20 -0.61 -10.08 11.09
N LEU A 21 -0.43 -11.10 10.24
CA LEU A 21 0.53 -11.10 9.14
C LEU A 21 -0.18 -10.88 7.80
N GLN A 22 0.34 -9.96 7.00
CA GLN A 22 -0.20 -9.58 5.68
C GLN A 22 0.94 -9.39 4.66
N ILE A 23 1.58 -10.49 4.24
CA ILE A 23 2.70 -10.45 3.28
C ILE A 23 2.44 -11.23 2.00
N GLU A 24 1.34 -11.97 1.90
CA GLU A 24 1.06 -12.74 0.69
C GLU A 24 0.50 -11.85 -0.43
N ALA A 25 0.95 -12.11 -1.66
CA ALA A 25 0.46 -11.40 -2.83
C ALA A 25 -1.02 -11.76 -3.07
N ALA A 26 -1.84 -10.76 -3.36
CA ALA A 26 -3.24 -10.97 -3.74
C ALA A 26 -3.35 -11.77 -5.04
N ASN A 27 -4.44 -12.51 -5.19
CA ASN A 27 -4.78 -13.21 -6.43
C ASN A 27 -6.03 -12.57 -7.06
N GLY A 28 -5.92 -12.06 -8.29
CA GLY A 28 -6.97 -11.30 -8.97
C GLY A 28 -6.62 -9.82 -9.17
N HIS A 29 -7.54 -9.06 -9.79
CA HIS A 29 -7.39 -7.62 -10.07
C HIS A 29 -6.13 -7.23 -10.87
N GLY A 30 -5.88 -7.96 -11.96
CA GLY A 30 -4.75 -7.69 -12.86
C GLY A 30 -3.43 -8.37 -12.44
N GLN A 31 -3.53 -9.41 -11.60
CA GLN A 31 -2.44 -10.32 -11.30
C GLN A 31 -2.97 -11.72 -10.95
N ARG A 32 -2.11 -12.72 -11.09
CA ARG A 32 -2.38 -14.12 -10.76
C ARG A 32 -1.17 -14.72 -10.05
N VAL A 33 -1.41 -15.32 -8.89
CA VAL A 33 -0.37 -16.07 -8.16
C VAL A 33 -0.23 -17.45 -8.84
N LEU A 34 0.94 -17.73 -9.39
CA LEU A 34 1.24 -19.00 -10.07
C LEU A 34 1.71 -20.06 -9.08
N GLU A 35 2.61 -19.64 -8.19
CA GLU A 35 3.19 -20.47 -7.13
C GLU A 35 3.33 -19.63 -5.87
N THR A 36 3.13 -20.25 -4.71
CA THR A 36 3.29 -19.57 -3.42
C THR A 36 3.65 -20.56 -2.33
N SER A 37 4.49 -20.10 -1.39
CA SER A 37 4.78 -20.80 -0.15
C SER A 37 4.97 -19.78 0.97
N LEU A 38 4.34 -20.03 2.11
CA LEU A 38 4.54 -19.29 3.33
C LEU A 38 4.91 -20.28 4.45
N ASP A 39 6.08 -20.09 5.04
CA ASP A 39 6.53 -20.80 6.24
C ASP A 39 6.55 -19.81 7.40
N VAL A 40 5.73 -20.07 8.44
CA VAL A 40 5.68 -19.29 9.69
C VAL A 40 6.22 -20.09 10.88
N GLY A 41 6.89 -21.21 10.63
CA GLY A 41 7.33 -22.17 11.63
C GLY A 41 6.17 -22.96 12.22
N ALA A 42 6.18 -23.14 13.54
CA ALA A 42 5.16 -23.87 14.29
C ALA A 42 4.52 -22.98 15.37
N PRO A 43 3.76 -21.94 14.97
CA PRO A 43 3.02 -21.11 15.93
C PRO A 43 1.97 -21.95 16.67
N GLU A 44 1.57 -21.49 17.86
CA GLU A 44 0.50 -22.09 18.67
C GLU A 44 -0.84 -22.09 17.91
N PHE A 45 -1.08 -21.05 17.11
CA PHE A 45 -2.31 -20.87 16.34
C PHE A 45 -2.04 -20.23 14.98
N VAL A 46 -2.81 -20.64 13.97
CA VAL A 46 -2.86 -20.03 12.64
C VAL A 46 -4.30 -20.01 12.12
N ALA A 47 -4.78 -18.86 11.67
CA ALA A 47 -6.03 -18.78 10.91
C ALA A 47 -5.99 -17.67 9.86
N ARG A 48 -6.51 -17.95 8.66
CA ARG A 48 -6.74 -16.96 7.61
C ARG A 48 -8.11 -16.33 7.79
N VAL A 49 -8.18 -15.01 7.61
CA VAL A 49 -9.42 -14.25 7.67
C VAL A 49 -9.49 -13.38 6.42
N PRO A 50 -10.53 -13.44 5.58
CA PRO A 50 -10.64 -12.55 4.43
C PRO A 50 -10.72 -11.08 4.85
N ALA A 51 -9.98 -10.21 4.16
CA ALA A 51 -10.13 -8.76 4.33
C ALA A 51 -11.52 -8.31 3.83
N ALA A 52 -12.04 -7.21 4.40
CA ALA A 52 -13.38 -6.70 4.06
C ALA A 52 -13.53 -6.36 2.56
N ASP A 53 -12.45 -5.91 1.92
CA ASP A 53 -12.40 -5.58 0.50
C ASP A 53 -12.21 -6.80 -0.42
N GLY A 54 -12.04 -8.00 0.15
CA GLY A 54 -11.77 -9.22 -0.60
C GLY A 54 -10.40 -9.27 -1.30
N ILE A 55 -9.54 -8.29 -1.04
CA ILE A 55 -8.19 -8.19 -1.61
C ILE A 55 -7.20 -8.47 -0.47
N CYS A 56 -6.74 -9.71 -0.41
CA CYS A 56 -5.88 -10.33 0.62
C CYS A 56 -6.63 -11.13 1.72
N GLU A 57 -5.92 -12.09 2.32
CA GLU A 57 -6.37 -12.90 3.45
C GLU A 57 -5.39 -12.75 4.62
N PRO A 58 -5.58 -11.75 5.49
CA PRO A 58 -4.76 -11.60 6.68
C PRO A 58 -4.70 -12.88 7.52
N ILE A 59 -3.52 -13.14 8.10
CA ILE A 59 -3.25 -14.36 8.86
C ILE A 59 -3.10 -14.00 10.33
N TRP A 60 -4.03 -14.45 11.15
CA TRP A 60 -3.87 -14.50 12.60
C TRP A 60 -2.86 -15.57 12.97
N LEU A 61 -1.87 -15.18 13.77
CA LEU A 61 -0.90 -16.07 14.38
C LEU A 61 -0.90 -15.85 15.88
N ARG A 62 -0.66 -16.92 16.64
CA ARG A 62 -0.24 -16.82 18.04
C ARG A 62 1.08 -17.54 18.19
N ALA A 63 2.12 -16.84 18.64
CA ALA A 63 3.47 -17.40 18.72
C ALA A 63 4.23 -16.86 19.95
N GLU A 64 5.25 -17.60 20.38
CA GLU A 64 6.16 -17.23 21.48
C GLU A 64 7.61 -17.53 21.06
N GLY A 65 8.58 -16.86 21.69
CA GLY A 65 10.01 -17.04 21.45
C GLY A 65 10.47 -16.30 20.20
N SER A 66 9.94 -16.67 19.03
CA SER A 66 10.29 -16.06 17.76
C SER A 66 9.18 -16.19 16.72
N LEU A 67 9.03 -15.17 15.89
CA LEU A 67 8.33 -15.26 14.60
C LEU A 67 9.39 -15.27 13.50
N ARG A 68 9.35 -16.31 12.65
CA ARG A 68 10.07 -16.35 11.38
C ARG A 68 9.07 -16.61 10.28
N ALA A 69 8.76 -15.59 9.49
CA ALA A 69 7.89 -15.69 8.33
C ALA A 69 8.72 -15.61 7.05
N GLU A 70 8.75 -16.69 6.29
CA GLU A 70 9.44 -16.81 5.00
C GLU A 70 8.40 -17.00 3.91
N TYR A 71 8.27 -16.01 3.04
CA TYR A 71 7.33 -16.02 1.93
C TYR A 71 8.08 -16.09 0.61
N ARG A 72 7.59 -16.92 -0.31
CA ARG A 72 8.03 -16.96 -1.71
C ARG A 72 6.82 -17.04 -2.63
N ALA A 73 6.89 -16.37 -3.75
CA ALA A 73 5.86 -16.49 -4.78
C ALA A 73 6.37 -16.19 -6.18
N LEU A 74 5.73 -16.82 -7.15
CA LEU A 74 5.78 -16.45 -8.56
C LEU A 74 4.45 -15.81 -8.93
N VAL A 75 4.46 -14.53 -9.26
CA VAL A 75 3.25 -13.76 -9.57
C VAL A 75 3.29 -13.27 -11.01
N GLU A 76 2.26 -13.57 -11.77
CA GLU A 76 2.04 -12.98 -13.10
C GLU A 76 1.18 -11.72 -12.95
N VAL A 77 1.70 -10.57 -13.36
CA VAL A 77 0.99 -9.29 -13.42
C VAL A 77 0.61 -9.01 -14.87
N ASP A 78 -0.69 -8.98 -15.18
CA ASP A 78 -1.23 -8.71 -16.52
C ASP A 78 -1.93 -7.34 -16.62
N ARG A 79 -2.02 -6.61 -15.50
CA ARG A 79 -2.50 -5.23 -15.45
C ARG A 79 -1.71 -4.30 -16.39
N PRO A 80 -2.39 -3.46 -17.20
CA PRO A 80 -1.73 -2.49 -18.06
C PRO A 80 -1.17 -1.29 -17.27
N ASP A 81 -0.15 -0.63 -17.85
CA ASP A 81 0.29 0.70 -17.41
C ASP A 81 -0.64 1.78 -17.98
N THR A 82 -1.89 1.81 -17.49
CA THR A 82 -2.89 2.80 -17.89
C THR A 82 -2.42 4.22 -17.58
N ASP A 83 -2.50 5.13 -18.54
CA ASP A 83 -2.31 6.56 -18.28
C ASP A 83 -3.55 7.12 -17.57
N PHE A 84 -3.55 6.99 -16.24
CA PHE A 84 -4.64 7.45 -15.39
C PHE A 84 -4.91 8.96 -15.54
N ARG A 85 -3.98 9.76 -16.10
CA ARG A 85 -4.15 11.21 -16.27
C ARG A 85 -5.25 11.57 -17.27
N SER A 86 -5.53 10.66 -18.19
CA SER A 86 -6.57 10.81 -19.21
C SER A 86 -7.98 10.44 -18.70
N LEU A 87 -8.07 9.82 -17.53
CA LEU A 87 -9.31 9.26 -17.01
C LEU A 87 -10.17 10.32 -16.31
N ALA A 88 -11.49 10.21 -16.48
CA ALA A 88 -12.45 11.09 -15.83
C ALA A 88 -12.66 10.71 -14.35
N ALA A 89 -12.98 11.71 -13.52
CA ALA A 89 -13.57 11.44 -12.21
C ALA A 89 -14.95 10.82 -12.40
N VAL A 90 -15.30 9.86 -11.55
CA VAL A 90 -16.67 9.34 -11.49
C VAL A 90 -17.52 10.36 -10.70
N PRO A 91 -18.66 10.85 -11.24
CA PRO A 91 -19.53 11.75 -10.49
C PRO A 91 -19.93 11.12 -9.15
N LEU A 92 -19.92 11.90 -8.05
CA LEU A 92 -20.12 11.37 -6.69
C LEU A 92 -21.40 10.55 -6.52
N HIS A 93 -22.50 10.99 -7.15
CA HIS A 93 -23.79 10.30 -7.12
C HIS A 93 -23.85 9.02 -7.98
N ARG A 94 -22.75 8.67 -8.65
CA ARG A 94 -22.57 7.46 -9.48
C ARG A 94 -21.48 6.53 -8.94
N LEU A 95 -20.85 6.87 -7.81
CA LEU A 95 -19.86 6.01 -7.18
C LEU A 95 -20.52 4.70 -6.69
N PRO A 96 -19.85 3.56 -6.87
CA PRO A 96 -20.36 2.30 -6.34
C PRO A 96 -20.14 2.22 -4.83
N ALA A 97 -20.87 1.34 -4.16
CA ALA A 97 -20.90 1.26 -2.70
C ALA A 97 -19.51 0.99 -2.10
N GLU A 98 -18.72 0.15 -2.74
CA GLU A 98 -17.36 -0.21 -2.33
C GLU A 98 -16.35 0.94 -2.42
N ALA A 99 -16.61 1.96 -3.25
CA ALA A 99 -15.72 3.12 -3.36
C ALA A 99 -16.03 4.21 -2.32
N ILE A 100 -17.27 4.28 -1.82
CA ILE A 100 -17.73 5.36 -0.92
C ILE A 100 -16.91 5.45 0.38
N PRO A 101 -16.56 4.36 1.09
CA PRO A 101 -15.76 4.44 2.30
C PRO A 101 -14.40 5.12 2.09
N TYR A 102 -13.87 5.06 0.88
CA TYR A 102 -12.57 5.61 0.49
C TYR A 102 -12.60 7.10 0.14
N LEU A 103 -13.74 7.78 0.33
CA LEU A 103 -13.81 9.23 0.42
C LEU A 103 -13.53 9.75 1.84
N ASN A 104 -13.75 8.92 2.85
CA ASN A 104 -13.70 9.33 4.25
C ASN A 104 -12.27 9.49 4.76
N GLU A 105 -12.14 10.26 5.84
CA GLU A 105 -10.89 10.35 6.60
C GLU A 105 -10.53 9.01 7.25
N SER A 106 -9.24 8.82 7.50
CA SER A 106 -8.72 7.65 8.22
C SER A 106 -7.57 8.09 9.13
N ARG A 107 -7.05 7.18 9.98
CA ARG A 107 -6.06 7.46 11.03
C ARG A 107 -4.91 8.34 10.53
N TYR A 108 -4.35 7.99 9.38
CA TYR A 108 -3.17 8.65 8.83
C TYR A 108 -3.49 9.62 7.68
N CYS A 109 -4.76 9.73 7.27
CA CYS A 109 -5.17 10.55 6.12
C CYS A 109 -6.33 11.50 6.48
N PRO A 110 -6.07 12.57 7.26
CA PRO A 110 -7.07 13.58 7.60
C PRO A 110 -7.33 14.51 6.41
N SER A 111 -8.06 14.02 5.40
CA SER A 111 -8.30 14.72 4.13
C SER A 111 -9.02 16.07 4.30
N ASN A 112 -9.80 16.25 5.38
CA ASN A 112 -10.48 17.52 5.64
C ASN A 112 -9.51 18.71 5.79
N LYS A 113 -8.26 18.46 6.19
CA LYS A 113 -7.22 19.47 6.38
C LYS A 113 -6.65 19.99 5.06
N PHE A 114 -6.94 19.31 3.94
CA PHE A 114 -6.29 19.59 2.66
C PHE A 114 -7.18 20.26 1.62
N HIS A 115 -8.50 20.41 1.85
CA HIS A 115 -9.43 20.99 0.85
C HIS A 115 -8.96 22.34 0.29
N ALA A 116 -8.64 23.30 1.16
CA ALA A 116 -8.21 24.64 0.73
C ALA A 116 -6.89 24.62 -0.05
N PHE A 117 -5.97 23.72 0.32
CA PHE A 117 -4.70 23.54 -0.38
C PHE A 117 -4.94 22.93 -1.77
N VAL A 118 -5.74 21.87 -1.83
CA VAL A 118 -6.07 21.17 -3.07
C VAL A 118 -6.76 22.10 -4.05
N GLU A 119 -7.78 22.84 -3.59
CA GLU A 119 -8.51 23.80 -4.42
C GLU A 119 -7.58 24.87 -4.98
N ARG A 120 -6.79 25.51 -4.12
CA ARG A 120 -5.88 26.59 -4.55
C ARG A 120 -4.79 26.10 -5.52
N ARG A 121 -4.28 24.89 -5.31
CA ARG A 121 -3.10 24.41 -6.03
C ARG A 121 -3.43 23.62 -7.30
N PHE A 122 -4.59 22.96 -7.33
CA PHE A 122 -4.98 22.00 -8.36
C PHE A 122 -6.44 22.15 -8.83
N GLY A 123 -7.14 23.22 -8.44
CA GLY A 123 -8.55 23.46 -8.78
C GLY A 123 -8.83 23.57 -10.28
N ASP A 124 -7.86 24.03 -11.08
CA ASP A 124 -7.97 24.16 -12.55
C ASP A 124 -7.88 22.82 -13.31
N HIS A 125 -7.82 21.70 -12.59
CA HIS A 125 -7.76 20.36 -13.15
C HIS A 125 -8.90 19.50 -12.61
N ASP A 126 -9.18 18.36 -13.25
CA ASP A 126 -10.16 17.40 -12.75
C ASP A 126 -9.71 15.96 -13.01
N GLY A 127 -10.38 15.00 -12.34
CA GLY A 127 -10.16 13.57 -12.49
C GLY A 127 -8.69 13.15 -12.45
N GLY A 128 -8.32 12.31 -13.40
CA GLY A 128 -6.96 11.82 -13.58
C GLY A 128 -5.91 12.91 -13.72
N ALA A 129 -6.21 13.98 -14.45
CA ALA A 129 -5.27 15.07 -14.65
C ALA A 129 -4.94 15.77 -13.31
N LYS A 130 -5.94 15.96 -12.44
CA LYS A 130 -5.73 16.48 -11.08
C LYS A 130 -4.87 15.55 -10.23
N ILE A 131 -5.15 14.24 -10.25
CA ILE A 131 -4.32 13.23 -9.55
C ILE A 131 -2.87 13.24 -10.04
N GLY A 132 -2.65 13.28 -11.35
CA GLY A 132 -1.31 13.36 -11.93
C GLY A 132 -0.54 14.58 -11.46
N ARG A 133 -1.19 15.76 -11.38
CA ARG A 133 -0.56 16.98 -10.86
C ARG A 133 -0.20 16.89 -9.38
N MET A 134 -1.03 16.24 -8.57
CA MET A 134 -0.74 15.99 -7.16
C MET A 134 0.46 15.04 -7.01
N ARG A 135 0.46 13.92 -7.74
CA ARG A 135 1.56 12.94 -7.79
C ARG A 135 2.88 13.63 -8.12
N ASP A 136 2.93 14.38 -9.22
CA ASP A 136 4.15 15.08 -9.67
C ASP A 136 4.61 16.13 -8.64
N TRP A 137 3.65 16.79 -7.99
CA TRP A 137 3.96 17.76 -6.95
C TRP A 137 4.54 17.09 -5.71
N ILE A 138 4.02 15.94 -5.27
CA ILE A 138 4.59 15.19 -4.15
C ILE A 138 6.01 14.73 -4.51
N GLU A 139 6.18 14.08 -5.66
CA GLU A 139 7.49 13.59 -6.13
C GLU A 139 8.55 14.70 -6.18
N SER A 140 8.19 15.88 -6.70
CA SER A 140 9.13 17.00 -6.83
C SER A 140 9.38 17.77 -5.54
N ARG A 141 8.53 17.62 -4.51
CA ARG A 141 8.63 18.38 -3.26
C ARG A 141 9.11 17.57 -2.09
N PHE A 142 9.02 16.25 -2.16
CA PHE A 142 9.41 15.37 -1.07
C PHE A 142 10.81 14.81 -1.31
N THR A 143 11.50 14.50 -0.23
CA THR A 143 12.77 13.77 -0.26
C THR A 143 12.57 12.40 0.36
N TYR A 144 12.98 11.34 -0.33
CA TYR A 144 12.89 9.99 0.20
C TYR A 144 14.02 9.77 1.22
N VAL A 145 13.67 9.57 2.50
CA VAL A 145 14.66 9.45 3.59
C VAL A 145 14.26 8.33 4.54
N SER A 146 14.98 7.21 4.49
CA SER A 146 14.77 6.09 5.41
C SER A 146 14.98 6.52 6.86
N GLY A 147 14.07 6.12 7.75
CA GLY A 147 14.11 6.47 9.18
C GLY A 147 13.71 7.91 9.51
N SER A 148 13.15 8.66 8.55
CA SER A 148 12.64 10.01 8.80
C SER A 148 11.22 10.07 9.39
N SER A 149 10.52 8.93 9.41
CA SER A 149 9.16 8.76 9.92
C SER A 149 9.05 7.52 10.79
N ASP A 150 7.97 7.45 11.57
CA ASP A 150 7.64 6.35 12.48
C ASP A 150 6.19 5.86 12.27
N ALA A 151 5.74 4.95 13.14
CA ALA A 151 4.40 4.36 13.07
C ALA A 151 3.25 5.35 13.31
N GLU A 152 3.53 6.50 13.95
CA GLU A 152 2.53 7.54 14.26
C GLU A 152 2.47 8.63 13.19
N THR A 153 3.53 8.78 12.40
CA THR A 153 3.60 9.76 11.30
C THR A 153 2.44 9.58 10.32
N GLY A 154 1.68 10.64 10.06
CA GLY A 154 0.57 10.68 9.10
C GLY A 154 0.77 11.69 7.97
N ALA A 155 -0.22 11.78 7.08
CA ALA A 155 -0.17 12.65 5.90
C ALA A 155 0.11 14.12 6.22
N LEU A 156 -0.43 14.63 7.33
CA LEU A 156 -0.22 16.03 7.72
C LEU A 156 1.23 16.28 8.14
N ASP A 157 1.82 15.38 8.91
CA ASP A 157 3.21 15.48 9.37
C ASP A 157 4.16 15.43 8.17
N SER A 158 4.02 14.41 7.32
CA SER A 158 4.85 14.27 6.11
C SER A 158 4.64 15.42 5.14
N PHE A 159 3.42 15.98 5.07
CA PHE A 159 3.16 17.19 4.29
C PHE A 159 3.92 18.40 4.85
N VAL A 160 4.01 18.58 6.16
CA VAL A 160 4.80 19.69 6.71
C VAL A 160 6.29 19.43 6.51
N GLU A 161 6.75 18.21 6.77
CA GLU A 161 8.17 17.86 6.76
C GLU A 161 8.79 17.71 5.36
N ARG A 162 7.98 17.40 4.34
CA ARG A 162 8.45 17.18 2.96
C ARG A 162 9.50 16.07 2.83
N ARG A 163 9.41 15.06 3.68
CA ARG A 163 10.25 13.86 3.63
C ARG A 163 9.49 12.67 4.20
N GLY A 164 9.98 11.48 3.88
CA GLY A 164 9.39 10.23 4.34
C GLY A 164 9.85 9.05 3.49
N VAL A 165 9.17 7.93 3.65
CA VAL A 165 9.29 6.71 2.84
C VAL A 165 8.00 6.46 2.03
N CYS A 166 7.93 5.37 1.27
CA CYS A 166 6.80 5.07 0.39
C CYS A 166 5.41 5.21 1.05
N ARG A 167 5.27 4.73 2.29
CA ARG A 167 4.06 4.87 3.13
C ARG A 167 3.60 6.33 3.26
N ASP A 168 4.53 7.24 3.53
CA ASP A 168 4.24 8.65 3.79
C ASP A 168 3.80 9.37 2.52
N TYR A 169 4.47 9.07 1.40
CA TYR A 169 4.11 9.58 0.08
C TYR A 169 2.69 9.14 -0.30
N ALA A 170 2.37 7.87 -0.05
CA ALA A 170 1.05 7.33 -0.33
C ALA A 170 -0.04 7.92 0.58
N HIS A 171 0.24 8.15 1.88
CA HIS A 171 -0.69 8.85 2.78
C HIS A 171 -1.00 10.26 2.32
N VAL A 172 0.02 11.03 1.91
CA VAL A 172 -0.19 12.38 1.37
C VAL A 172 -1.01 12.31 0.09
N MET A 173 -0.68 11.40 -0.84
CA MET A 173 -1.43 11.24 -2.09
C MET A 173 -2.90 10.90 -1.83
N ILE A 174 -3.18 9.96 -0.93
CA ILE A 174 -4.55 9.59 -0.54
C ILE A 174 -5.29 10.76 0.09
N ALA A 175 -4.66 11.48 1.03
CA ALA A 175 -5.28 12.63 1.68
C ALA A 175 -5.63 13.74 0.68
N LEU A 176 -4.74 14.04 -0.28
CA LEU A 176 -4.99 15.02 -1.33
C LEU A 176 -6.08 14.56 -2.31
N ALA A 177 -6.08 13.29 -2.72
CA ALA A 177 -7.10 12.73 -3.61
C ALA A 177 -8.50 12.78 -2.98
N ARG A 178 -8.62 12.36 -1.72
CA ARG A 178 -9.89 12.44 -0.96
C ARG A 178 -10.35 13.87 -0.75
N ALA A 179 -9.42 14.81 -0.53
CA ALA A 179 -9.73 16.23 -0.44
C ALA A 179 -10.23 16.83 -1.77
N ALA A 180 -9.91 16.18 -2.91
CA ALA A 180 -10.48 16.46 -4.23
C ALA A 180 -11.76 15.66 -4.54
N HIS A 181 -12.31 14.93 -3.55
CA HIS A 181 -13.48 14.07 -3.71
C HIS A 181 -13.29 12.91 -4.70
N ILE A 182 -12.06 12.45 -4.88
CA ILE A 182 -11.73 11.23 -5.63
C ILE A 182 -11.48 10.12 -4.60
N PRO A 183 -12.21 8.99 -4.63
CA PRO A 183 -11.97 7.89 -3.71
C PRO A 183 -10.53 7.39 -3.86
N ALA A 184 -9.85 7.24 -2.73
CA ALA A 184 -8.48 6.77 -2.71
C ALA A 184 -8.24 5.83 -1.55
N ARG A 185 -7.42 4.81 -1.76
CA ARG A 185 -7.04 3.79 -0.76
C ARG A 185 -5.55 3.51 -0.83
N MET A 186 -5.02 2.87 0.19
CA MET A 186 -3.64 2.40 0.21
C MET A 186 -3.59 1.00 -0.38
N ALA A 187 -2.55 0.73 -1.17
CA ALA A 187 -2.16 -0.62 -1.59
C ALA A 187 -0.75 -0.91 -1.09
N SER A 188 -0.59 -2.03 -0.38
CA SER A 188 0.72 -2.61 -0.10
C SER A 188 1.13 -3.50 -1.27
N ALA A 189 2.41 -3.53 -1.60
CA ALA A 189 2.89 -4.25 -2.78
C ALA A 189 4.35 -4.71 -2.64
N TYR A 190 4.68 -5.70 -3.46
CA TYR A 190 6.03 -5.98 -3.93
C TYR A 190 6.27 -5.25 -5.24
N ALA A 191 7.44 -4.65 -5.44
CA ALA A 191 7.74 -3.91 -6.66
C ALA A 191 9.22 -4.00 -7.07
N LEU A 192 9.49 -4.04 -8.39
CA LEU A 192 10.83 -4.28 -8.96
C LEU A 192 11.87 -3.19 -8.69
N ARG A 193 11.44 -1.93 -8.59
CA ARG A 193 12.33 -0.76 -8.62
C ARG A 193 12.37 0.00 -7.28
N VAL A 194 12.02 -0.66 -6.18
CA VAL A 194 12.14 -0.08 -4.84
C VAL A 194 13.61 -0.08 -4.44
N THR A 195 14.14 1.07 -4.04
CA THR A 195 15.56 1.21 -3.68
C THR A 195 15.71 1.92 -2.32
N PRO A 196 16.38 1.28 -1.33
CA PRO A 196 16.79 -0.13 -1.31
C PRO A 196 15.58 -1.06 -1.41
N GLN A 197 15.77 -2.29 -1.89
CA GLN A 197 14.67 -3.23 -2.06
C GLN A 197 14.01 -3.53 -0.71
N ASP A 198 12.72 -3.22 -0.63
CA ASP A 198 11.86 -3.48 0.52
C ASP A 198 10.42 -3.71 0.03
N PHE A 199 9.49 -3.89 0.95
CA PHE A 199 8.08 -3.71 0.67
C PHE A 199 7.79 -2.29 0.15
N HIS A 200 6.69 -2.15 -0.59
CA HIS A 200 6.24 -0.87 -1.11
C HIS A 200 4.81 -0.57 -0.68
N ALA A 201 4.50 0.72 -0.58
CA ALA A 201 3.15 1.22 -0.33
C ALA A 201 2.86 2.37 -1.31
N VAL A 202 1.71 2.30 -1.97
CA VAL A 202 1.28 3.28 -2.96
C VAL A 202 -0.20 3.61 -2.80
N ALA A 203 -0.66 4.70 -3.40
CA ALA A 203 -2.08 5.01 -3.45
C ALA A 203 -2.75 4.22 -4.59
N GLU A 204 -4.02 3.92 -4.43
CA GLU A 204 -4.95 3.61 -5.52
C GLU A 204 -6.05 4.67 -5.53
N VAL A 205 -6.43 5.11 -6.72
CA VAL A 205 -7.52 6.08 -6.93
C VAL A 205 -8.60 5.48 -7.81
N TYR A 206 -9.85 5.80 -7.52
CA TYR A 206 -11.00 5.34 -8.30
C TYR A 206 -11.33 6.35 -9.40
N LEU A 207 -11.04 5.99 -10.66
CA LEU A 207 -11.23 6.82 -11.84
C LEU A 207 -11.82 5.98 -12.96
N ASP A 208 -12.74 6.56 -13.73
CA ASP A 208 -13.41 5.90 -14.86
C ASP A 208 -13.94 4.48 -14.57
N GLY A 209 -14.44 4.28 -13.35
CA GLY A 209 -15.06 3.01 -12.94
C GLY A 209 -14.09 1.91 -12.47
N ASP A 210 -12.79 2.21 -12.28
CA ASP A 210 -11.82 1.22 -11.79
C ASP A 210 -10.77 1.85 -10.86
N TRP A 211 -10.01 1.01 -10.15
CA TRP A 211 -8.91 1.38 -9.26
C TRP A 211 -7.57 1.40 -9.99
N HIS A 212 -6.89 2.55 -9.94
CA HIS A 212 -5.60 2.77 -10.61
C HIS A 212 -4.50 3.05 -9.60
N LEU A 213 -3.38 2.32 -9.70
CA LEU A 213 -2.20 2.51 -8.85
C LEU A 213 -1.50 3.83 -9.18
N VAL A 214 -1.17 4.60 -8.14
CA VAL A 214 -0.48 5.89 -8.21
C VAL A 214 0.69 5.87 -7.24
N ASP A 215 1.89 5.70 -7.79
CA ASP A 215 3.13 5.76 -7.03
C ASP A 215 3.69 7.18 -7.03
N ALA A 216 3.53 7.89 -5.91
CA ALA A 216 4.06 9.24 -5.74
C ALA A 216 5.59 9.28 -5.51
N THR A 217 6.23 8.14 -5.23
CA THR A 217 7.69 8.05 -5.15
C THR A 217 8.35 7.98 -6.51
N GLY A 218 7.60 7.56 -7.54
CA GLY A 218 8.09 7.33 -8.90
C GLY A 218 8.97 6.10 -9.09
N MET A 219 9.07 5.23 -8.08
CA MET A 219 9.94 4.06 -8.14
C MET A 219 9.43 3.03 -9.15
N ALA A 220 8.14 2.68 -9.12
CA ALA A 220 7.61 1.59 -9.94
C ALA A 220 6.32 1.95 -10.69
N ARG A 221 6.06 1.21 -11.78
CA ARG A 221 4.80 1.27 -12.55
C ARG A 221 3.83 0.20 -12.09
N ALA A 222 2.55 0.36 -12.45
CA ALA A 222 1.49 -0.57 -12.08
C ALA A 222 1.75 -2.02 -12.56
N SER A 223 2.34 -2.19 -13.74
CA SER A 223 2.71 -3.51 -14.31
C SER A 223 3.95 -4.15 -13.67
N GLU A 224 4.69 -3.41 -12.84
CA GLU A 224 5.92 -3.83 -12.16
C GLU A 224 5.68 -4.11 -10.67
N MET A 225 4.41 -4.11 -10.24
CA MET A 225 3.98 -4.30 -8.86
C MET A 225 3.07 -5.53 -8.73
N ALA A 226 3.34 -6.36 -7.72
CA ALA A 226 2.39 -7.34 -7.22
C ALA A 226 1.75 -6.80 -5.93
N ARG A 227 0.44 -6.53 -5.99
CA ARG A 227 -0.36 -6.08 -4.85
C ARG A 227 -0.42 -7.17 -3.78
N ILE A 228 -0.34 -6.78 -2.52
CA ILE A 228 -0.48 -7.63 -1.33
C ILE A 228 -1.89 -7.41 -0.78
N CYS A 229 -2.16 -6.23 -0.21
CA CYS A 229 -3.45 -5.89 0.37
C CYS A 229 -3.86 -4.45 0.06
N VAL A 230 -5.12 -4.12 0.33
CA VAL A 230 -5.64 -2.75 0.26
C VAL A 230 -6.46 -2.40 1.49
N GLY A 231 -6.51 -1.11 1.80
CA GLY A 231 -7.29 -0.58 2.91
C GLY A 231 -7.27 0.94 2.91
N ARG A 232 -7.93 1.58 3.88
CA ARG A 232 -8.08 3.04 3.85
C ARG A 232 -6.73 3.74 4.04
N ASP A 233 -5.86 3.18 4.87
CA ASP A 233 -4.49 3.62 5.06
C ASP A 233 -3.64 2.48 5.64
N ALA A 234 -2.47 2.81 6.22
CA ALA A 234 -1.54 1.82 6.75
C ALA A 234 -2.08 1.07 7.98
N ALA A 235 -3.08 1.61 8.70
CA ALA A 235 -3.69 0.94 9.84
C ALA A 235 -4.43 -0.34 9.41
N ASP A 236 -4.91 -0.39 8.18
CA ASP A 236 -5.66 -1.52 7.65
C ASP A 236 -4.73 -2.58 7.00
N ILE A 237 -3.52 -2.21 6.56
CA ILE A 237 -2.66 -3.06 5.70
C ILE A 237 -1.21 -3.26 6.16
N SER A 238 -0.91 -3.06 7.44
CA SER A 238 0.41 -3.34 8.00
C SER A 238 0.86 -4.77 7.67
N PHE A 239 2.10 -4.92 7.18
CA PHE A 239 2.70 -6.22 6.86
C PHE A 239 2.72 -7.17 8.07
N LEU A 240 2.93 -6.60 9.26
CA LEU A 240 2.83 -7.28 10.53
C LEU A 240 2.27 -6.31 11.57
N THR A 241 1.18 -6.69 12.24
CA THR A 241 0.69 -6.04 13.45
C THR A 241 0.92 -6.96 14.63
N ALA A 242 1.54 -6.46 15.69
CA ALA A 242 1.71 -7.17 16.95
C ALA A 242 0.88 -6.52 18.04
N TYR A 243 0.18 -7.33 18.83
CA TYR A 243 -0.66 -6.83 19.93
C TYR A 243 0.09 -6.80 21.28
N ARG A 244 1.41 -6.93 21.23
CA ARG A 244 2.39 -6.77 22.30
C ARG A 244 3.71 -6.26 21.69
N ASP A 245 4.63 -5.84 22.55
CA ASP A 245 5.97 -5.47 22.12
C ASP A 245 6.71 -6.70 21.57
N ILE A 246 7.32 -6.52 20.40
CA ILE A 246 8.16 -7.52 19.75
C ILE A 246 9.49 -6.87 19.35
N ALA A 247 10.58 -7.63 19.39
CA ALA A 247 11.89 -7.11 19.01
C ALA A 247 12.21 -7.48 17.57
N PHE A 248 12.44 -6.47 16.72
CA PHE A 248 12.94 -6.66 15.37
C PHE A 248 14.30 -7.37 15.38
N VAL A 249 14.46 -8.38 14.52
CA VAL A 249 15.74 -9.07 14.30
C VAL A 249 16.26 -8.78 12.90
N SER A 250 15.46 -9.09 11.87
CA SER A 250 15.82 -8.81 10.48
C SER A 250 14.60 -8.81 9.56
N GLN A 251 14.72 -8.09 8.45
CA GLN A 251 13.77 -8.12 7.34
C GLN A 251 14.53 -8.09 6.03
N SER A 252 14.04 -8.82 5.04
CA SER A 252 14.50 -8.70 3.66
C SER A 252 13.34 -8.92 2.70
N VAL A 253 13.38 -8.20 1.59
CA VAL A 253 12.49 -8.39 0.45
C VAL A 253 13.36 -8.44 -0.80
N LYS A 254 12.99 -9.33 -1.73
CA LYS A 254 13.58 -9.42 -3.06
C LYS A 254 12.46 -9.56 -4.08
N VAL A 255 12.55 -8.78 -5.15
CA VAL A 255 11.62 -8.86 -6.28
C VAL A 255 12.45 -8.90 -7.55
N GLU A 256 12.30 -9.95 -8.34
CA GLU A 256 13.03 -10.14 -9.58
C GLU A 256 12.06 -10.38 -10.72
N ARG A 257 12.39 -9.86 -11.90
CA ARG A 257 11.66 -10.19 -13.12
C ARG A 257 12.22 -11.52 -13.63
N VAL A 258 11.33 -12.47 -13.88
CA VAL A 258 11.67 -13.71 -14.56
C VAL A 258 11.18 -13.67 -15.99
N GLU A 259 12.05 -14.09 -16.91
CA GLU A 259 11.68 -14.32 -18.30
C GLU A 259 10.96 -15.66 -18.39
N GLY A 260 9.86 -15.68 -19.16
CA GLY A 260 9.07 -16.89 -19.43
C GLY A 260 9.41 -17.47 -20.79
#